data_AF-A0A954P3L9-F1
#
_entry.id   AF-A0A954P3L9-F1
#
_cell.length_a   1.000
_cell.length_b   1.000
_cell.length_c   1.000
_cell.angle_alpha   90.00
_cell.angle_beta   90.00
_cell.angle_gamma   90.00
#
_symmetry.space_group_name_H-M   'P 1'
#
loop_
_entity.id
_entity.type
_entity.pdbx_description
1 polymer ?
#
loop_
_entity_poly.entity_id
_entity_poly.type
_entity_poly.pdbx_seq_one_letter_code
_entity_poly.pdbx_strand_id
1 'polypeptide(L)'
;MNHRTPSRHFNTAGTHTGTRQECSVRVLRCLSAADGYLDLSMPAHALAELDRIGDPGPLEAPVAFLRGEALKAQQKYSEAIEPLQRAARLIPAPHNQIAWRALEECFRLRGDDALADIVQMFAESSGDPSDLEIELQISIEIDLNSLDCGQDDSEGSSDDDPC
;
A
#
# COMPACT_ATOMS: atom_id res chain seq x y z
N MET A 1 -26.23 -53.40 -30.74
CA MET A 1 -26.72 -52.70 -29.53
C MET A 1 -25.53 -52.20 -28.72
N ASN A 2 -25.59 -50.92 -28.35
CA ASN A 2 -25.21 -50.33 -27.06
C ASN A 2 -23.75 -50.50 -26.57
N HIS A 3 -22.91 -49.47 -26.71
CA HIS A 3 -22.65 -48.39 -25.72
C HIS A 3 -21.74 -48.79 -24.54
N ARG A 4 -20.51 -48.25 -24.50
CA ARG A 4 -20.11 -47.21 -23.53
C ARG A 4 -18.70 -46.67 -23.81
N THR A 5 -18.51 -45.39 -23.53
CA THR A 5 -17.31 -44.59 -23.77
C THR A 5 -16.27 -44.75 -22.65
N PRO A 6 -14.97 -44.51 -22.92
CA PRO A 6 -13.95 -44.38 -21.88
C PRO A 6 -13.99 -42.96 -21.27
N SER A 7 -14.84 -42.75 -20.27
CA SER A 7 -14.85 -41.49 -19.49
C SER A 7 -13.73 -41.46 -18.45
N ARG A 8 -12.47 -41.29 -18.88
CA ARG A 8 -11.38 -40.96 -17.95
C ARG A 8 -11.43 -39.46 -17.65
N HIS A 9 -11.69 -39.16 -16.38
CA HIS A 9 -11.94 -37.81 -15.89
C HIS A 9 -10.71 -36.92 -16.10
N PHE A 10 -10.95 -35.66 -16.45
CA PHE A 10 -9.91 -34.62 -16.45
C PHE A 10 -9.37 -34.41 -15.04
N ASN A 11 -8.09 -34.06 -14.92
CA ASN A 11 -7.45 -33.72 -13.65
C ASN A 11 -8.13 -32.51 -13.00
N THR A 12 -8.77 -32.72 -11.85
CA THR A 12 -9.19 -31.65 -10.95
C THR A 12 -8.22 -31.57 -9.78
N ALA A 13 -7.19 -30.73 -9.91
CA ALA A 13 -6.31 -30.33 -8.81
C ALA A 13 -5.62 -28.99 -9.14
N GLY A 14 -6.41 -27.97 -9.50
CA GLY A 14 -5.95 -26.60 -9.46
C GLY A 14 -5.75 -26.20 -8.00
N THR A 15 -4.57 -26.46 -7.44
CA THR A 15 -4.24 -26.02 -6.09
C THR A 15 -4.01 -24.51 -6.11
N HIS A 16 -5.08 -23.74 -5.93
CA HIS A 16 -5.00 -22.32 -5.60
C HIS A 16 -4.47 -22.21 -4.16
N THR A 17 -3.17 -22.45 -3.98
CA THR A 17 -2.48 -22.09 -2.74
C THR A 17 -2.39 -20.58 -2.70
N GLY A 18 -3.46 -19.94 -2.20
CA GLY A 18 -3.42 -18.54 -1.81
C GLY A 18 -2.30 -18.39 -0.79
N THR A 19 -1.20 -17.78 -1.22
CA THR A 19 -0.06 -17.52 -0.35
C THR A 19 -0.50 -16.55 0.73
N ARG A 20 -0.67 -17.06 1.96
CA ARG A 20 -0.53 -16.22 3.16
C ARG A 20 0.87 -15.64 3.08
N GLN A 21 0.96 -14.42 2.59
CA GLN A 21 2.22 -13.75 2.31
C GLN A 21 2.78 -13.27 3.65
N GLU A 22 3.55 -14.14 4.31
CA GLU A 22 4.09 -13.89 5.65
C GLU A 22 5.10 -12.73 5.59
N CYS A 23 4.67 -11.53 6.01
CA CYS A 23 5.57 -10.42 6.27
C CYS A 23 6.63 -10.85 7.28
N SER A 24 7.88 -10.98 6.81
CA SER A 24 8.99 -11.44 7.63
C SER A 24 9.20 -10.51 8.82
N VAL A 25 9.11 -11.06 10.04
CA VAL A 25 9.34 -10.33 11.30
C VAL A 25 10.70 -9.63 11.31
N ARG A 26 11.69 -10.16 10.58
CA ARG A 26 12.99 -9.50 10.39
C ARG A 26 12.87 -8.18 9.62
N VAL A 27 12.09 -8.15 8.53
CA VAL A 27 11.91 -6.97 7.69
C VAL A 27 11.17 -5.87 8.46
N LEU A 28 10.10 -6.23 9.18
CA LEU A 28 9.40 -5.30 10.08
C LEU A 28 10.34 -4.70 11.14
N ARG A 29 11.21 -5.50 11.75
CA ARG A 29 12.19 -5.00 12.74
C ARG A 29 13.24 -4.08 12.13
N CYS A 30 13.72 -4.36 10.92
CA CYS A 30 14.65 -3.46 10.21
C CYS A 30 13.97 -2.15 9.81
N LEU A 31 12.69 -2.19 9.39
CA LEU A 31 11.88 -0.98 9.13
C LEU A 31 11.73 -0.12 10.40
N SER A 32 11.24 -0.68 11.51
CA SER A 32 11.08 0.07 12.76
C SER A 32 12.40 0.61 13.32
N ALA A 33 13.52 -0.10 13.10
CA ALA A 33 14.84 0.40 13.46
C ALA A 33 15.27 1.57 12.55
N ALA A 34 15.07 1.45 11.24
CA ALA A 34 15.41 2.49 10.28
C ALA A 34 14.61 3.78 10.49
N ASP A 35 13.31 3.65 10.75
CA ASP A 35 12.38 4.73 11.10
C ASP A 35 12.87 5.49 12.35
N GLY A 36 13.10 4.78 13.46
CA GLY A 36 13.66 5.38 14.68
C GLY A 36 15.07 5.96 14.52
N TYR A 37 15.88 5.47 13.58
CA TYR A 37 17.15 6.12 13.23
C TYR A 37 16.95 7.41 12.43
N LEU A 38 15.88 7.54 11.64
CA LEU A 38 15.56 8.80 10.93
C LEU A 38 15.02 9.86 11.90
N ASP A 39 14.16 9.48 12.86
CA ASP A 39 13.72 10.36 13.95
C ASP A 39 14.90 10.95 14.73
N LEU A 40 15.94 10.14 14.96
CA LEU A 40 17.18 10.55 15.63
C LEU A 40 18.17 11.29 14.71
N SER A 41 17.79 11.61 13.47
CA SER A 41 18.65 12.24 12.45
C SER A 41 19.94 11.45 12.16
N MET A 42 19.86 10.12 12.19
CA MET A 42 20.95 9.17 11.92
C MET A 42 20.76 8.38 10.62
N PRO A 43 20.61 9.03 9.44
CA PRO A 43 20.21 8.36 8.20
C PRO A 43 21.20 7.29 7.70
N ALA A 44 22.49 7.37 8.05
CA ALA A 44 23.46 6.34 7.73
C ALA A 44 23.18 5.01 8.47
N HIS A 45 22.69 5.07 9.71
CA HIS A 45 22.27 3.87 10.46
C HIS A 45 20.94 3.32 9.93
N ALA A 46 20.03 4.20 9.51
CA ALA A 46 18.80 3.80 8.84
C ALA A 46 19.07 2.99 7.55
N LEU A 47 19.94 3.51 6.66
CA LEU A 47 20.37 2.75 5.48
C LEU A 47 21.04 1.43 5.84
N ALA A 48 21.94 1.41 6.82
CA ALA A 48 22.62 0.18 7.23
C ALA A 48 21.65 -0.91 7.73
N GLU A 49 20.52 -0.58 8.34
CA GLU A 49 19.48 -1.56 8.68
C GLU A 49 18.62 -1.97 7.48
N LEU A 50 18.29 -1.04 6.58
CA LEU A 50 17.56 -1.35 5.35
C LEU A 50 18.38 -2.24 4.41
N ASP A 51 19.70 -2.07 4.34
CA ASP A 51 20.63 -2.89 3.55
C ASP A 51 20.70 -4.34 4.03
N ARG A 52 20.21 -4.65 5.24
CA ARG A 52 20.12 -6.01 5.80
C ARG A 52 18.87 -6.76 5.32
N ILE A 53 17.99 -6.10 4.57
CA ILE A 53 16.79 -6.67 3.96
C ILE A 53 17.16 -7.20 2.58
N GLY A 54 17.26 -8.53 2.45
CA GLY A 54 17.56 -9.18 1.16
C GLY A 54 16.34 -9.34 0.26
N ASP A 55 15.19 -9.68 0.85
CA ASP A 55 13.89 -9.75 0.20
C ASP A 55 12.86 -9.04 1.09
N PRO A 56 12.29 -7.90 0.66
CA PRO A 56 11.28 -7.17 1.42
C PRO A 56 9.86 -7.74 1.25
N GLY A 57 9.60 -8.55 0.21
CA GLY A 57 8.26 -9.04 -0.11
C GLY A 57 7.18 -7.93 -0.13
N PRO A 58 6.05 -8.07 0.59
CA PRO A 58 5.00 -7.05 0.66
C PRO A 58 5.45 -5.69 1.18
N LEU A 59 6.59 -5.66 1.89
CA LEU A 59 7.13 -4.46 2.53
C LEU A 59 8.09 -3.72 1.60
N GLU A 60 8.15 -4.05 0.30
CA GLU A 60 8.97 -3.33 -0.68
C GLU A 60 8.63 -1.84 -0.73
N ALA A 61 7.34 -1.48 -0.67
CA ALA A 61 6.87 -0.10 -0.62
C ALA A 61 7.47 0.72 0.55
N PRO A 62 7.28 0.34 1.84
CA PRO A 62 7.88 1.06 2.96
C PRO A 62 9.41 0.97 3.00
N VAL A 63 10.02 -0.14 2.55
CA VAL A 63 11.49 -0.25 2.46
C VAL A 63 12.05 0.75 1.45
N ALA A 64 11.42 0.89 0.29
CA ALA A 64 11.79 1.88 -0.72
C ALA A 64 11.57 3.31 -0.19
N PHE A 65 10.44 3.57 0.49
CA PHE A 65 10.16 4.90 1.06
C PHE A 65 11.22 5.34 2.09
N LEU A 66 11.47 4.52 3.12
CA LEU A 66 12.47 4.84 4.16
C LEU A 66 13.89 4.94 3.60
N ARG A 67 14.25 4.15 2.59
CA ARG A 67 15.55 4.28 1.90
C ARG A 67 15.65 5.62 1.17
N GLY A 68 14.56 6.05 0.52
CA GLY A 68 14.45 7.36 -0.12
C GLY A 68 14.64 8.51 0.86
N GLU A 69 13.89 8.51 1.96
CA GLU A 69 14.01 9.53 3.02
C GLU A 69 15.40 9.53 3.67
N ALA A 70 16.01 8.37 3.90
CA ALA A 70 17.37 8.27 4.43
C ALA A 70 18.45 8.82 3.47
N LEU A 71 18.23 8.73 2.16
CA LEU A 71 19.10 9.34 1.15
C LEU A 71 18.86 10.85 1.04
N LYS A 72 17.61 11.30 1.09
CA LYS A 72 17.22 12.73 1.15
C LYS A 72 17.83 13.42 2.37
N ALA A 73 17.78 12.80 3.54
CA ALA A 73 18.38 13.28 4.78
C ALA A 73 19.92 13.33 4.75
N GLN A 74 20.57 12.55 3.87
CA GLN A 74 22.01 12.67 3.55
C GLN A 74 22.32 13.68 2.45
N GLN A 75 21.33 14.45 2.00
CA GLN A 75 21.43 15.38 0.86
C GLN A 75 21.78 14.68 -0.47
N LYS A 76 21.56 13.37 -0.57
CA LYS A 76 21.82 12.54 -1.76
C LYS A 76 20.59 12.48 -2.67
N TYR A 77 20.07 13.64 -3.05
CA TYR A 77 18.79 13.77 -3.77
C TYR A 77 18.74 12.94 -5.07
N SER A 78 19.85 12.84 -5.80
CA SER A 78 19.95 11.99 -7.00
C SER A 78 19.81 10.50 -6.73
N GLU A 79 20.30 10.01 -5.59
CA GLU A 79 20.16 8.61 -5.18
C GLU A 79 18.77 8.34 -4.58
N ALA A 80 18.16 9.34 -3.92
CA ALA A 80 16.83 9.23 -3.31
C ALA A 80 15.67 9.07 -4.32
N ILE A 81 15.83 9.60 -5.54
CA ILE A 81 14.77 9.62 -6.56
C ILE A 81 14.29 8.21 -6.96
N GLU A 82 15.19 7.26 -7.18
CA GLU A 82 14.84 5.90 -7.63
C GLU A 82 14.00 5.13 -6.57
N PRO A 83 14.39 5.05 -5.29
CA PRO A 83 13.59 4.41 -4.25
C PRO A 83 12.29 5.17 -3.95
N LEU A 84 12.27 6.52 -3.98
CA LEU A 84 11.02 7.28 -3.80
C LEU A 84 10.03 7.06 -4.97
N GLN A 85 10.51 7.01 -6.21
CA GLN A 85 9.68 6.66 -7.37
C GLN A 85 9.12 5.24 -7.27
N ARG A 86 9.90 4.27 -6.77
CA ARG A 86 9.40 2.91 -6.53
C ARG A 86 8.33 2.91 -5.44
N ALA A 87 8.56 3.57 -4.32
CA ALA A 87 7.57 3.70 -3.25
C ALA A 87 6.25 4.31 -3.78
N ALA A 88 6.31 5.41 -4.53
CA ALA A 88 5.14 6.09 -5.05
C ALA A 88 4.30 5.27 -6.06
N ARG A 89 4.91 4.26 -6.70
CA ARG A 89 4.22 3.31 -7.60
C ARG A 89 3.69 2.06 -6.90
N LEU A 90 4.25 1.69 -5.75
CA LEU A 90 3.85 0.49 -5.00
C LEU A 90 2.82 0.80 -3.90
N ILE A 91 2.81 2.03 -3.38
CA ILE A 91 1.80 2.49 -2.45
C ILE A 91 0.52 2.81 -3.26
N PRO A 92 -0.67 2.33 -2.87
CA PRO A 92 -1.92 2.68 -3.55
C PRO A 92 -2.33 4.14 -3.24
N ALA A 93 -2.96 4.80 -4.21
CA ALA A 93 -3.63 6.09 -3.96
C ALA A 93 -4.73 5.94 -2.86
N PRO A 94 -5.00 6.99 -2.05
CA PRO A 94 -4.32 8.30 -2.03
C PRO A 94 -3.01 8.30 -1.21
N HIS A 95 -2.59 7.16 -0.64
CA HIS A 95 -1.46 7.11 0.30
C HIS A 95 -0.11 7.36 -0.37
N ASN A 96 0.01 7.17 -1.69
CA ASN A 96 1.23 7.46 -2.45
C ASN A 96 1.62 8.95 -2.51
N GLN A 97 0.70 9.86 -2.17
CA GLN A 97 0.97 11.30 -2.09
C GLN A 97 2.20 11.62 -1.22
N ILE A 98 2.46 10.88 -0.13
CA ILE A 98 3.63 11.10 0.72
C ILE A 98 4.95 10.83 -0.02
N ALA A 99 4.99 9.80 -0.85
CA ALA A 99 6.16 9.45 -1.65
C ALA A 99 6.33 10.40 -2.85
N TRP A 100 5.22 10.87 -3.46
CA TRP A 100 5.28 11.91 -4.49
C TRP A 100 5.77 13.26 -3.92
N ARG A 101 5.33 13.66 -2.71
CA ARG A 101 5.84 14.87 -2.02
C ARG A 101 7.33 14.78 -1.68
N ALA A 102 7.78 13.65 -1.13
CA ALA A 102 9.20 13.41 -0.88
C ALA A 102 10.05 13.48 -2.17
N LEU A 103 9.50 12.98 -3.28
CA LEU A 103 10.15 13.02 -4.59
C LEU A 103 10.20 14.44 -5.18
N GLU A 104 9.10 15.21 -5.07
CA GLU A 104 9.01 16.63 -5.44
C GLU A 104 10.09 17.45 -4.72
N GLU A 105 10.20 17.29 -3.40
CA GLU A 105 11.22 17.94 -2.58
C GLU A 105 12.64 17.58 -3.07
N CYS A 106 12.91 16.31 -3.41
CA CYS A 106 14.20 15.89 -3.96
C CYS A 106 14.52 16.56 -5.31
N PHE A 107 13.53 16.79 -6.18
CA PHE A 107 13.73 17.50 -7.43
C PHE A 107 14.00 19.00 -7.20
N ARG A 108 13.26 19.67 -6.32
CA ARG A 108 13.51 21.08 -5.96
C ARG A 108 14.89 21.28 -5.33
N LEU A 109 15.28 20.42 -4.38
CA LEU A 109 16.60 20.47 -3.74
C LEU A 109 17.76 20.15 -4.69
N ARG A 110 17.50 19.48 -5.81
CA ARG A 110 18.47 19.28 -6.89
C ARG A 110 18.51 20.42 -7.93
N GLY A 111 17.47 21.26 -7.98
CA GLY A 111 17.31 22.36 -8.92
C GLY A 111 16.54 22.01 -10.21
N ASP A 112 15.79 20.91 -10.23
CA ASP A 112 14.96 20.49 -11.36
C ASP A 112 13.50 20.95 -11.18
N ASP A 113 13.26 22.25 -11.05
CA ASP A 113 11.94 22.82 -10.73
C ASP A 113 10.83 22.34 -11.69
N ALA A 114 11.13 22.23 -12.99
CA ALA A 114 10.17 21.74 -13.99
C ALA A 114 9.76 20.27 -13.76
N LEU A 115 10.62 19.42 -13.18
CA LEU A 115 10.25 18.07 -12.78
C LEU A 115 9.50 18.06 -11.45
N ALA A 116 9.89 18.94 -10.51
CA ALA A 116 9.18 19.10 -9.25
C ALA A 116 7.72 19.51 -9.45
N ASP A 117 7.45 20.48 -10.34
CA ASP A 117 6.09 20.93 -10.63
C ASP A 117 5.23 19.82 -11.28
N ILE A 118 5.82 19.01 -12.17
CA ILE A 118 5.16 17.82 -12.73
C ILE A 118 4.83 16.80 -11.62
N VAL A 119 5.77 16.53 -10.71
CA VAL A 119 5.57 15.59 -9.60
C VAL A 119 4.54 16.12 -8.59
N GLN A 120 4.52 17.43 -8.35
CA GLN A 120 3.52 18.09 -7.50
C GLN A 120 2.09 17.80 -7.99
N MET A 121 1.85 17.77 -9.30
CA MET A 121 0.53 17.42 -9.85
C MET A 121 0.09 15.99 -9.47
N PHE A 122 1.01 15.02 -9.40
CA PHE A 122 0.71 13.65 -8.93
C PHE A 122 0.54 13.55 -7.40
N ALA A 123 1.12 14.48 -6.64
CA ALA A 123 0.89 14.60 -5.21
C ALA A 123 -0.43 15.29 -4.85
N GLU A 124 -1.04 16.04 -5.77
CA GLU A 124 -2.28 16.80 -5.57
C GLU A 124 -3.49 16.16 -6.22
N SER A 125 -3.31 15.52 -7.38
CA SER A 125 -4.31 14.62 -7.93
C SER A 125 -4.34 13.35 -7.09
N SER A 126 -5.42 13.14 -6.35
CA SER A 126 -5.71 11.89 -5.64
C SER A 126 -6.04 10.72 -6.57
N GLY A 127 -5.85 10.88 -7.88
CA GLY A 127 -6.05 9.85 -8.89
C GLY A 127 -4.74 9.18 -9.28
N ASP A 128 -4.65 7.88 -9.01
CA ASP A 128 -3.86 7.00 -9.86
C ASP A 128 -4.48 7.02 -11.28
N PRO A 129 -3.71 6.99 -12.38
CA PRO A 129 -4.28 6.66 -13.70
C PRO A 129 -5.01 5.29 -13.74
N SER A 130 -4.89 4.45 -12.72
CA SER A 130 -5.60 3.17 -12.56
C SER A 130 -6.94 3.26 -11.79
N ASP A 131 -7.79 4.24 -12.08
CA ASP A 131 -9.18 4.30 -11.58
C ASP A 131 -10.11 3.27 -12.29
N LEU A 132 -9.54 2.12 -12.67
CA LEU A 132 -10.21 0.97 -13.28
C LEU A 132 -9.67 -0.31 -12.63
N GLU A 133 -10.58 -1.03 -11.96
CA GLU A 133 -10.38 -2.37 -11.36
C GLU A 133 -9.44 -2.45 -10.14
N ILE A 134 -9.97 -2.12 -8.95
CA ILE A 134 -10.26 -3.13 -7.90
C ILE A 134 -11.18 -2.51 -6.84
N GLU A 135 -12.41 -3.03 -6.75
CA GLU A 135 -13.35 -2.67 -5.70
C GLU A 135 -12.98 -3.35 -4.37
N LEU A 136 -12.89 -2.54 -3.31
CA LEU A 136 -13.44 -2.82 -1.98
C LEU A 136 -13.58 -4.30 -1.55
N GLN A 137 -12.47 -4.98 -1.25
CA GLN A 137 -12.45 -6.16 -0.37
C GLN A 137 -11.71 -5.89 0.93
N ILE A 138 -12.12 -4.82 1.61
CA ILE A 138 -11.80 -4.57 3.02
C ILE A 138 -12.70 -5.48 3.87
N SER A 139 -12.34 -6.75 4.01
CA SER A 139 -12.85 -7.62 5.07
C SER A 139 -12.08 -7.36 6.37
N ILE A 140 -12.30 -6.19 6.95
CA ILE A 140 -11.88 -5.89 8.32
C ILE A 140 -13.10 -6.10 9.22
N GLU A 141 -13.18 -7.27 9.86
CA GLU A 141 -13.96 -7.40 11.10
C GLU A 141 -13.25 -6.60 12.19
N ILE A 142 -13.60 -5.32 12.32
CA ILE A 142 -13.50 -4.60 13.58
C ILE A 142 -14.88 -4.69 14.20
N ASP A 143 -15.01 -5.62 15.14
CA ASP A 143 -16.19 -5.84 15.95
C ASP A 143 -16.38 -4.65 16.91
N LEU A 144 -17.18 -3.68 16.49
CA LEU A 144 -17.63 -2.53 17.29
C LEU A 144 -19.01 -2.79 17.92
N ASN A 145 -19.27 -4.03 18.35
CA ASN A 145 -20.48 -4.40 19.08
C ASN A 145 -20.45 -3.92 20.55
N SER A 146 -20.32 -2.61 20.79
CA SER A 146 -20.54 -2.00 22.10
C SER A 146 -20.86 -0.49 22.07
N LEU A 147 -21.83 -0.07 21.24
CA LEU A 147 -22.64 1.12 21.57
C LEU A 147 -24.13 0.77 21.44
N ASP A 148 -24.62 0.17 22.51
CA ASP A 148 -26.04 0.10 22.82
C ASP A 148 -26.58 1.52 23.08
N CYS A 149 -27.54 1.92 22.25
CA CYS A 149 -28.70 2.68 22.69
C CYS A 149 -29.89 2.32 21.81
N GLY A 150 -30.22 1.02 21.81
CA GLY A 150 -31.53 0.57 21.38
C GLY A 150 -32.61 0.95 22.40
N GLN A 151 -33.85 0.71 21.99
CA GLN A 151 -35.13 0.90 22.68
C GLN A 151 -35.86 2.20 22.28
N ASP A 152 -36.78 2.11 21.32
CA ASP A 152 -38.17 1.58 21.43
C ASP A 152 -39.11 2.75 21.83
N ASP A 153 -40.30 2.95 21.29
CA ASP A 153 -41.17 2.06 20.51
C ASP A 153 -42.01 2.87 19.50
N SER A 154 -42.46 2.20 18.42
CA SER A 154 -43.86 1.98 17.98
C SER A 154 -44.95 3.03 18.32
N GLU A 155 -46.02 3.26 17.54
CA GLU A 155 -46.73 2.47 16.50
C GLU A 155 -47.20 3.44 15.38
N GLY A 156 -47.34 3.02 14.12
CA GLY A 156 -48.65 2.67 13.55
C GLY A 156 -49.34 3.87 12.86
N SER A 157 -50.15 3.73 11.81
CA SER A 157 -50.55 2.60 10.95
C SER A 157 -51.22 3.19 9.69
N SER A 158 -51.58 2.36 8.69
CA SER A 158 -52.77 2.48 7.80
C SER A 158 -53.10 3.82 7.09
N ASP A 159 -53.56 3.94 5.85
CA ASP A 159 -53.80 3.12 4.65
C ASP A 159 -53.85 4.18 3.48
N ASP A 160 -54.06 3.94 2.19
CA ASP A 160 -54.61 2.81 1.42
C ASP A 160 -53.91 2.76 0.02
N ASP A 161 -54.39 1.90 -0.87
CA ASP A 161 -53.87 1.54 -2.20
C ASP A 161 -54.57 2.38 -3.35
N PRO A 162 -54.66 2.00 -4.65
CA PRO A 162 -54.10 2.85 -5.72
C PRO A 162 -55.06 3.23 -6.88
N CYS A 163 -54.67 4.20 -7.71
CA CYS A 163 -54.79 4.24 -9.20
C CYS A 163 -54.39 5.62 -9.77
#